data_AF-A0AA38IVT7-F1
#
_entry.id   AF-A0AA38IVT7-F1
#
_cell.length_a   1.000
_cell.length_b   1.000
_cell.length_c   1.000
_cell.angle_alpha   90.00
_cell.angle_beta   90.00
_cell.angle_gamma   90.00
#
_symmetry.space_group_name_H-M   'P 1'
#
loop_
_entity.id
_entity.type
_entity.pdbx_description
1 polymer ?
#
loop_
_entity_poly.entity_id
_entity_poly.type
_entity_poly.pdbx_seq_one_letter_code
_entity_poly.pdbx_strand_id
1 'polypeptide(L)'
;MAYSLEQNTFIIMYYYRNGVLNENGGWVYSVDACKDEYLVKYPVVIEEESLKTHIWRIVARFNDTGSVSKGKPIGRPQVSQDVVEDLRTRMEQSPKKSLSKLSLQSAVRARKS
;
A
#
# COMPACT_ATOMS: atom_id res chain seq x y z
N MET A 1 -5.80 -4.02 -13.20
CA MET A 1 -5.22 -5.34 -12.88
C MET A 1 -4.37 -5.24 -11.62
N ALA A 2 -4.31 -6.29 -10.79
CA ALA A 2 -3.43 -6.32 -9.61
C ALA A 2 -2.11 -7.01 -9.97
N TYR A 3 -1.00 -6.28 -9.88
CA TYR A 3 0.33 -6.81 -10.13
C TYR A 3 0.89 -7.49 -8.87
N SER A 4 1.49 -8.65 -9.04
CA SER A 4 2.11 -9.41 -7.96
C SER A 4 3.37 -8.73 -7.43
N LEU A 5 3.81 -9.09 -6.21
CA LEU A 5 5.08 -8.60 -5.68
C LEU A 5 6.26 -8.98 -6.57
N GLU A 6 6.23 -10.18 -7.15
CA GLU A 6 7.26 -10.66 -8.06
C GLU A 6 7.33 -9.80 -9.34
N GLN A 7 6.18 -9.51 -9.95
CA GLN A 7 6.09 -8.63 -11.13
C GLN A 7 6.62 -7.24 -10.81
N ASN A 8 6.25 -6.69 -9.65
CA ASN A 8 6.73 -5.38 -9.21
C ASN A 8 8.24 -5.37 -8.96
N THR A 9 8.78 -6.46 -8.41
CA THR A 9 10.23 -6.61 -8.16
C THR A 9 10.99 -6.71 -9.47
N PHE A 10 10.45 -7.47 -10.41
CA PHE A 10 10.99 -7.57 -11.75
C PHE A 10 11.05 -6.21 -12.46
N ILE A 11 9.95 -5.44 -12.40
CA ILE A 11 9.90 -4.08 -12.97
C ILE A 11 11.02 -3.20 -12.43
N ILE A 12 11.20 -3.15 -11.10
CA ILE A 12 12.25 -2.33 -10.49
C ILE A 12 13.64 -2.81 -10.91
N MET A 13 13.91 -4.12 -10.78
CA MET A 13 15.22 -4.67 -11.16
C MET A 13 15.56 -4.36 -12.61
N TYR A 14 14.60 -4.54 -13.52
CA TYR A 14 14.86 -4.37 -14.95
C TYR A 14 14.95 -2.90 -15.35
N TYR A 15 14.11 -2.04 -14.77
CA TYR A 15 14.13 -0.60 -15.01
C TYR A 15 15.52 0.00 -14.71
N TYR A 16 16.09 -0.28 -13.54
CA TYR A 16 17.42 0.21 -13.18
C TYR A 16 18.55 -0.51 -13.91
N ARG A 17 18.39 -1.81 -14.21
CA ARG A 17 19.38 -2.59 -14.98
C ARG A 17 19.59 -2.04 -16.40
N ASN A 18 18.54 -1.50 -17.01
CA ASN A 18 18.61 -0.89 -18.34
C ASN A 18 19.07 0.57 -18.33
N GLY A 19 19.54 1.07 -17.19
CA GLY A 19 20.13 2.39 -17.12
C GLY A 19 21.33 2.49 -18.08
N VAL A 20 21.35 3.55 -18.89
CA VAL A 20 22.49 3.90 -19.73
C VAL A 20 23.16 5.13 -19.14
N LEU A 21 24.49 5.12 -19.08
CA LEU A 21 25.26 6.27 -18.65
C LEU A 21 25.33 7.29 -19.79
N ASN A 22 24.82 8.48 -19.54
CA ASN A 22 24.93 9.61 -20.45
C ASN A 22 26.35 10.22 -20.41
N GLU A 23 26.68 10.96 -21.45
CA GLU A 23 27.94 11.72 -21.59
C GLU A 23 28.19 12.68 -20.42
N ASN A 24 27.13 13.16 -19.77
CA ASN A 24 27.20 14.07 -18.62
C ASN A 24 27.41 13.34 -17.27
N GLY A 25 27.59 12.02 -17.28
CA GLY A 25 27.73 11.18 -16.08
C GLY A 25 26.41 10.85 -15.36
N GLY A 26 25.27 11.24 -15.92
CA GLY A 26 23.94 10.90 -15.40
C GLY A 26 23.43 9.55 -15.94
N TRP A 27 22.56 8.88 -15.18
CA TRP A 27 21.87 7.67 -15.64
C TRP A 27 20.54 8.02 -16.30
N VAL A 28 20.29 7.50 -17.50
CA VAL A 28 19.00 7.56 -18.18
C VAL A 28 18.37 6.17 -18.20
N TYR A 29 17.12 6.11 -17.74
CA TYR A 29 16.34 4.87 -17.67
C TYR A 29 15.17 4.96 -18.65
N SER A 30 14.86 3.86 -19.34
CA SER A 30 13.79 3.79 -20.32
C SER A 30 12.62 2.94 -19.80
N VAL A 31 11.45 3.57 -19.66
CA VAL A 31 10.19 2.87 -19.34
C VAL A 31 9.78 1.95 -20.49
N ASP A 32 9.98 2.36 -21.74
CA ASP A 32 9.66 1.55 -22.91
C ASP A 32 10.51 0.28 -22.98
N ALA A 33 11.82 0.38 -22.72
CA ALA A 33 12.68 -0.81 -22.65
C ALA A 33 12.26 -1.77 -21.52
N CYS A 34 11.84 -1.23 -20.37
CA CYS A 34 11.31 -2.05 -19.29
C CYS A 34 9.97 -2.72 -19.65
N LYS A 35 9.11 -2.02 -20.40
CA LYS A 35 7.81 -2.51 -20.86
C LYS A 35 7.99 -3.69 -21.81
N ASP A 36 8.82 -3.55 -22.83
CA ASP A 36 9.00 -4.57 -23.85
C ASP A 36 9.47 -5.90 -23.24
N GLU A 37 10.39 -5.81 -22.28
CA GLU A 37 10.96 -6.97 -21.59
C GLU A 37 10.03 -7.57 -20.55
N TYR A 38 9.17 -6.74 -19.95
CA TYR A 38 8.06 -7.23 -19.14
C TYR A 38 7.09 -8.08 -19.98
N LEU A 39 6.75 -7.64 -21.19
CA LEU A 39 5.82 -8.36 -22.07
C LEU A 39 6.43 -9.66 -22.62
N VAL A 40 7.75 -9.71 -22.79
CA VAL A 40 8.47 -10.96 -23.13
C VAL A 40 8.39 -11.96 -21.98
N LYS A 41 8.62 -11.52 -20.73
CA LYS A 41 8.60 -12.41 -19.57
C LYS A 41 7.19 -12.81 -19.13
N TYR A 42 6.24 -11.89 -19.21
CA TYR A 42 4.85 -12.07 -18.80
C TYR A 42 3.93 -11.75 -20.00
N PRO A 43 3.78 -12.70 -20.95
CA PRO A 43 2.92 -12.52 -22.11
C PRO A 43 1.45 -12.56 -21.69
N VAL A 44 0.97 -11.43 -21.20
CA VAL A 44 -0.39 -11.22 -20.70
C VAL A 44 -1.01 -10.09 -21.50
N VAL A 45 -2.28 -10.22 -21.85
CA VAL A 45 -3.05 -9.14 -22.48
C VAL A 45 -3.23 -8.02 -21.44
N ILE A 46 -2.37 -7.01 -21.52
CA ILE A 46 -2.39 -5.82 -20.67
C ILE A 46 -2.42 -4.62 -21.61
N GLU A 47 -3.28 -3.65 -21.29
CA GLU A 47 -3.29 -2.35 -21.96
C GLU A 47 -1.94 -1.64 -21.74
N GLU A 48 -1.25 -1.30 -22.82
CA GLU A 48 0.12 -0.77 -22.76
C GLU A 48 0.24 0.48 -21.88
N GLU A 49 -0.71 1.40 -21.98
CA GLU A 49 -0.71 2.64 -21.20
C GLU A 49 -0.88 2.38 -19.70
N SER A 50 -1.67 1.36 -19.36
CA SER A 50 -1.85 0.89 -17.98
C SER A 50 -0.56 0.35 -17.40
N LEU A 51 0.22 -0.39 -18.20
CA LEU A 51 1.51 -0.92 -17.80
C LEU A 51 2.55 0.20 -17.61
N LYS A 52 2.65 1.15 -18.54
CA LYS A 52 3.55 2.30 -18.42
C LYS A 52 3.26 3.11 -17.16
N THR A 53 1.99 3.43 -16.93
CA THR A 53 1.53 4.14 -15.72
C THR A 53 1.90 3.37 -14.45
N HIS A 54 1.77 2.04 -14.47
CA HIS A 54 2.13 1.19 -13.34
C HIS A 54 3.64 1.19 -13.07
N ILE A 55 4.47 1.06 -14.12
CA ILE A 55 5.94 1.14 -14.02
C ILE A 55 6.34 2.46 -13.36
N TRP A 56 5.83 3.59 -13.86
CA TRP A 56 6.11 4.91 -13.27
C TRP A 56 5.75 4.98 -11.79
N ARG A 57 4.56 4.51 -11.40
CA ARG A 57 4.11 4.55 -10.00
C ARG A 57 4.97 3.68 -9.09
N ILE A 58 5.49 2.57 -9.59
CA ILE A 58 6.35 1.68 -8.82
C ILE A 58 7.76 2.26 -8.68
N VAL A 59 8.33 2.80 -9.76
CA VAL A 59 9.62 3.48 -9.73
C VAL A 59 9.57 4.67 -8.77
N ALA A 60 8.53 5.51 -8.86
CA ALA A 60 8.34 6.63 -7.93
C ALA A 60 8.29 6.15 -6.48
N ARG A 61 7.46 5.13 -6.18
CA ARG A 61 7.40 4.57 -4.82
C ARG A 61 8.75 4.05 -4.35
N PHE A 62 9.48 3.35 -5.22
CA PHE A 62 10.77 2.78 -4.86
C PHE A 62 11.80 3.88 -4.58
N ASN A 63 11.83 4.93 -5.38
CA ASN A 63 12.67 6.11 -5.13
C ASN A 63 12.32 6.79 -3.79
N ASP A 64 11.02 6.89 -3.47
CA ASP A 64 10.57 7.58 -2.25
C ASP A 64 10.77 6.75 -0.98
N THR A 65 10.63 5.41 -1.06
CA THR A 65 10.52 4.54 0.12
C THR A 65 11.57 3.44 0.20
N GLY A 66 12.33 3.19 -0.88
CA GLY A 66 13.22 2.03 -1.01
C GLY A 66 12.51 0.68 -1.07
N SER A 67 11.18 0.66 -1.16
CA SER A 67 10.37 -0.57 -1.11
C SER A 67 9.50 -0.75 -2.35
N VAL A 68 9.44 -2.01 -2.80
CA VAL A 68 8.56 -2.47 -3.88
C VAL A 68 7.16 -2.82 -3.34
N SER A 69 7.09 -3.21 -2.07
CA SER A 69 5.84 -3.62 -1.44
C SER A 69 4.96 -2.41 -1.10
N LYS A 70 3.64 -2.60 -1.16
CA LYS A 70 2.73 -1.65 -0.52
C LYS A 70 2.88 -1.84 0.98
N GLY A 71 3.12 -0.76 1.72
CA GLY A 71 3.09 -0.80 3.18
C GLY A 71 1.79 -1.42 3.68
N LYS A 72 1.83 -2.04 4.87
CA LYS A 72 0.64 -2.60 5.48
C LYS A 72 -0.41 -1.49 5.56
N PRO A 73 -1.63 -1.69 5.01
CA PRO A 73 -2.67 -0.68 5.14
C PRO A 73 -2.85 -0.38 6.63
N ILE A 74 -2.90 0.91 6.97
CA ILE A 74 -3.22 1.33 8.34
C ILE A 74 -4.56 0.67 8.65
N GLY A 75 -4.51 -0.31 9.55
CA GLY A 75 -5.69 -1.11 9.89
C GLY A 75 -6.77 -0.24 10.49
N ARG A 76 -7.92 -0.85 10.79
CA ARG A 76 -8.96 -0.17 11.57
C ARG A 76 -8.32 0.42 12.84
N PRO A 77 -8.54 1.72 13.14
CA PRO A 77 -8.05 2.32 14.38
C PRO A 77 -8.45 1.46 15.57
N GLN A 78 -7.48 1.12 16.41
CA GLN A 78 -7.76 0.39 17.64
C GLN A 78 -8.33 1.34 18.69
N VAL A 79 -9.26 0.82 19.49
CA VAL A 79 -9.81 1.53 20.65
C VAL A 79 -8.68 1.68 21.68
N SER A 80 -8.53 2.86 22.29
CA SER A 80 -7.50 3.08 23.31
C SER A 80 -7.76 2.26 24.56
N GLN A 81 -6.70 1.96 25.30
CA GLN A 81 -6.76 1.20 26.55
C GLN A 81 -7.68 1.88 27.57
N ASP A 82 -7.65 3.22 27.66
CA ASP A 82 -8.51 4.00 28.55
C ASP A 82 -10.01 3.77 28.29
N VAL A 83 -10.39 3.68 27.01
CA VAL A 83 -11.79 3.42 26.63
C VAL A 83 -12.20 1.99 26.96
N VAL A 84 -11.26 1.04 26.89
CA VAL A 84 -11.49 -0.35 27.32
C VAL A 84 -11.69 -0.42 28.84
N GLU A 85 -10.90 0.31 29.61
CA GLU A 85 -10.98 0.34 31.08
C GLU A 85 -12.24 1.05 31.59
N ASP A 86 -12.63 2.16 30.95
CA ASP A 86 -13.91 2.83 31.21
C ASP A 86 -15.10 1.90 30.95
N LEU A 87 -15.06 1.14 29.85
CA LEU A 87 -16.09 0.14 29.55
C LEU A 87 -16.16 -0.98 30.58
N ARG A 88 -15.01 -1.50 31.04
CA ARG A 88 -14.95 -2.52 32.10
C ARG A 88 -15.57 -2.01 33.39
N THR A 89 -15.18 -0.82 33.82
CA THR A 89 -15.72 -0.17 35.04
C THR A 89 -17.24 -0.04 34.98
N ARG A 90 -17.78 0.37 33.83
CA ARG A 90 -19.24 0.53 33.65
C ARG A 90 -19.98 -0.79 33.58
N MET A 91 -19.35 -1.83 33.04
CA MET A 91 -19.89 -3.18 33.07
C MET A 91 -19.97 -3.73 34.48
N GLU A 92 -18.93 -3.50 35.31
CA GLU A 92 -18.93 -3.89 36.72
C GLU A 92 -20.01 -3.16 37.52
N GLN A 93 -20.17 -1.85 37.32
CA GLN A 93 -21.19 -1.03 38.01
C GLN A 93 -22.62 -1.32 37.55
N SER A 94 -22.82 -1.90 36.36
CA SER A 94 -24.16 -2.10 35.78
C SER A 94 -24.16 -3.30 34.83
N PRO A 95 -24.03 -4.54 35.34
CA PRO A 95 -23.83 -5.74 34.52
C PRO A 95 -25.02 -6.08 33.61
N LYS A 96 -26.21 -5.54 33.90
CA LYS A 96 -27.42 -5.72 33.09
C LYS A 96 -27.55 -4.70 31.94
N LYS A 97 -26.68 -3.68 31.86
CA LYS A 97 -26.70 -2.72 30.75
C LYS A 97 -26.18 -3.39 29.48
N SER A 98 -26.91 -3.21 28.38
CA SER A 98 -26.50 -3.77 27.09
C SER A 98 -25.25 -3.08 26.55
N LEU A 99 -24.41 -3.84 25.84
CA LEU A 99 -23.21 -3.33 25.17
C LEU A 99 -23.51 -2.15 24.23
N SER A 100 -24.69 -2.15 23.59
CA SER A 100 -25.15 -1.03 22.75
C SER A 100 -25.27 0.27 23.56
N LYS A 101 -25.90 0.22 24.73
CA LYS A 101 -26.03 1.39 25.62
C LYS A 101 -24.67 1.85 26.15
N LEU A 102 -23.77 0.92 26.47
CA LEU A 102 -22.41 1.24 26.93
C LEU A 102 -21.55 1.85 25.81
N SER A 103 -21.72 1.38 24.57
CA SER A 103 -21.02 1.90 23.39
C SER A 103 -21.46 3.31 22.99
N LEU A 104 -22.67 3.73 23.36
CA LEU A 104 -23.16 5.10 23.17
C LEU A 104 -22.56 6.06 24.19
N GLN A 105 -22.22 5.55 25.38
CA GLN A 105 -21.68 6.36 26.47
C GLN A 105 -20.14 6.42 26.42
N SER A 106 -19.49 5.55 25.64
CA SER A 106 -18.05 5.50 25.41
C SER A 106 -17.73 5.93 23.98
N ALA A 107 -16.54 6.47 23.74
CA ALA A 107 -16.14 6.97 22.42
C ALA A 107 -15.90 5.85 21.36
N VAL A 108 -16.23 4.59 21.66
CA VAL A 108 -16.06 3.43 20.76
C VAL A 108 -16.88 3.57 19.49
N ARG A 109 -18.05 4.22 19.56
CA ARG A 109 -18.87 4.49 18.39
C ARG A 109 -18.41 5.80 17.76
N ALA A 110 -17.29 5.75 17.03
CA ALA A 110 -16.84 6.84 16.19
C ALA A 110 -18.02 7.32 15.32
N ARG A 111 -18.39 8.60 15.46
CA ARG A 111 -19.30 9.27 14.54
C ARG A 111 -18.69 9.15 13.16
N LYS A 112 -19.49 8.67 12.19
CA LYS A 112 -19.22 8.98 10.78
C LYS A 112 -19.29 10.51 10.67
N SER A 113 -18.15 11.17 10.51
CA SER A 113 -18.09 12.49 9.86
C SER A 113 -18.02 12.28 8.37
#